data_AF-A0A1G0GP10-F1
#
_entry.id   AF-A0A1G0GP10-F1
#
_cell.length_a   1.000
_cell.length_b   1.000
_cell.length_c   1.000
_cell.angle_alpha   90.00
_cell.angle_beta   90.00
_cell.angle_gamma   90.00
#
_symmetry.space_group_name_H-M   'P 1'
#
loop_
_entity.id
_entity.type
_entity.pdbx_description
1 polymer ?
#
loop_
_entity_poly.entity_id
_entity_poly.type
_entity_poly.pdbx_seq_one_letter_code
_entity_poly.pdbx_strand_id
1 'polypeptide(L)'
;MPIEKQQLINQVQIFLEELKKKNPEKESLEWYLINNLNKYLTSLIIANTSQEIKIANEKLGMFCIDCMDWDTPLFKRCTEITNLGLKISRYN
;
A
#
# COMPACT_ATOMS: atom_id res chain seq x y z
N MET A 1 6.14 -12.67 11.88
CA MET A 1 6.09 -11.24 11.50
C MET A 1 7.24 -10.77 10.59
N PRO A 2 8.56 -10.94 10.88
CA PRO A 2 9.62 -10.27 10.08
C PRO A 2 9.62 -10.62 8.58
N ILE A 3 9.44 -11.90 8.23
CA ILE A 3 9.47 -12.37 6.83
C ILE A 3 8.27 -11.84 6.04
N GLU A 4 7.06 -11.96 6.58
CA GLU A 4 5.84 -11.51 5.90
C GLU A 4 5.80 -9.98 5.75
N LYS A 5 6.26 -9.25 6.78
CA LYS A 5 6.45 -7.79 6.72
C LYS A 5 7.44 -7.42 5.61
N GLN A 6 8.54 -8.14 5.48
CA GLN A 6 9.52 -7.89 4.41
C GLN A 6 8.93 -8.18 3.02
N GLN A 7 8.13 -9.25 2.88
CA GLN A 7 7.43 -9.55 1.64
C GLN A 7 6.46 -8.42 1.24
N LEU A 8 5.69 -7.90 2.20
CA LEU A 8 4.80 -6.76 1.97
C LEU A 8 5.59 -5.51 1.54
N ILE A 9 6.68 -5.18 2.23
CA ILE A 9 7.58 -4.08 1.86
C ILE A 9 8.05 -4.22 0.41
N ASN A 10 8.50 -5.42 0.01
CA ASN A 10 8.97 -5.68 -1.35
C ASN A 10 7.85 -5.47 -2.38
N GLN A 11 6.62 -5.93 -2.10
CA GLN A 11 5.49 -5.74 -3.01
C GLN A 11 5.12 -4.26 -3.18
N VAL A 12 5.14 -3.48 -2.09
CA VAL A 12 4.89 -2.02 -2.14
C VAL A 12 5.97 -1.32 -2.96
N GLN A 13 7.24 -1.70 -2.80
CA GLN A 13 8.35 -1.16 -3.58
C GLN A 13 8.20 -1.47 -5.08
N ILE A 14 7.88 -2.72 -5.44
CA ILE A 14 7.65 -3.11 -6.83
C ILE A 14 6.53 -2.26 -7.45
N PHE A 15 5.41 -2.11 -6.74
CA PHE A 15 4.28 -1.34 -7.26
C PHE A 15 4.60 0.16 -7.39
N LEU A 16 5.34 0.73 -6.44
CA LEU A 16 5.85 2.10 -6.54
C LEU A 16 6.72 2.30 -7.78
N GLU A 17 7.63 1.39 -8.06
CA GLU A 17 8.50 1.46 -9.25
C GLU A 17 7.70 1.34 -10.55
N GLU A 18 6.70 0.44 -10.60
CA GLU A 18 5.79 0.32 -11.75
C GLU A 18 5.02 1.62 -12.02
N LEU A 19 4.52 2.28 -10.97
CA LEU A 19 3.79 3.54 -11.10
C LEU A 19 4.70 4.70 -11.50
N LYS A 20 5.87 4.83 -10.88
CA LYS A 20 6.84 5.90 -11.20
C LYS A 20 7.33 5.82 -12.64
N LYS A 21 7.52 4.61 -13.19
CA LYS A 21 7.91 4.40 -14.60
C LYS A 21 6.91 4.96 -15.60
N LYS A 22 5.64 5.06 -15.23
CA LYS A 22 4.60 5.68 -16.07
C LYS A 22 4.68 7.21 -16.09
N ASN A 23 5.52 7.80 -15.23
CA ASN A 23 5.67 9.25 -15.06
C ASN A 23 4.32 9.97 -15.00
N PRO A 24 3.46 9.61 -14.02
CA PRO A 24 2.08 10.10 -13.99
C PRO A 24 2.06 11.61 -13.80
N GLU A 25 1.08 12.26 -14.45
CA GLU A 25 0.87 13.70 -14.31
C GLU A 25 0.63 14.07 -12.84
N LYS A 26 1.15 15.23 -12.44
CA LYS A 26 0.92 15.74 -11.08
C LYS A 26 -0.59 15.85 -10.85
N GLU A 27 -1.03 15.51 -9.63
CA GLU A 27 -2.45 15.53 -9.23
C GLU A 27 -3.35 14.50 -9.96
N SER A 28 -2.78 13.60 -10.76
CA SER A 28 -3.49 12.38 -11.20
C SER A 28 -3.73 11.41 -10.04
N LEU A 29 -4.65 10.46 -10.24
CA LEU A 29 -4.91 9.39 -9.28
C LEU A 29 -3.62 8.59 -8.97
N GLU A 30 -2.83 8.25 -9.98
CA GLU A 30 -1.56 7.55 -9.84
C GLU A 30 -0.54 8.38 -9.04
N TRP A 31 -0.50 9.70 -9.23
CA TRP A 31 0.37 10.58 -8.46
C TRP A 31 -0.02 10.58 -6.96
N TYR A 32 -1.31 10.68 -6.66
CA TYR A 32 -1.80 10.55 -5.28
C TYR A 32 -1.55 9.17 -4.70
N LEU A 33 -1.70 8.11 -5.51
CA LEU A 33 -1.41 6.75 -5.09
C LEU A 33 0.08 6.57 -4.74
N ILE A 34 1.00 7.06 -5.57
CA ILE A 34 2.44 7.05 -5.28
C ILE A 34 2.71 7.71 -3.92
N ASN A 35 2.08 8.85 -3.64
CA ASN A 35 2.25 9.53 -2.36
C ASN A 35 1.71 8.71 -1.17
N ASN A 36 0.56 8.07 -1.31
CA ASN A 36 0.00 7.19 -0.28
C ASN A 36 0.84 5.93 -0.07
N LEU A 37 1.34 5.32 -1.14
CA LEU A 37 2.24 4.16 -1.07
C LEU A 37 3.60 4.50 -0.43
N ASN A 38 4.17 5.68 -0.71
CA ASN A 38 5.40 6.14 -0.05
C ASN A 38 5.21 6.33 1.46
N LYS A 39 4.08 6.92 1.87
CA LYS A 39 3.72 7.06 3.28
C LYS A 39 3.54 5.69 3.94
N TYR A 40 2.81 4.79 3.27
CA TYR A 40 2.60 3.43 3.72
C TYR A 40 3.91 2.66 3.87
N LEU A 41 4.80 2.71 2.87
CA LEU A 41 6.12 2.08 2.91
C LEU A 41 6.95 2.58 4.10
N THR A 42 6.99 3.89 4.31
CA THR A 42 7.68 4.49 5.46
C THR A 42 7.12 3.96 6.78
N SER A 43 5.78 3.94 6.93
CA SER A 43 5.11 3.40 8.11
C SER A 43 5.40 1.91 8.32
N LEU A 44 5.42 1.11 7.25
CA LEU A 44 5.78 -0.30 7.34
C LEU A 44 7.20 -0.47 7.83
N ILE A 45 8.19 0.26 7.28
CA ILE A 45 9.59 0.14 7.70
C ILE A 45 9.73 0.35 9.21
N ILE A 46 9.12 1.41 9.75
CA ILE A 46 9.23 1.78 11.17
C ILE A 46 8.37 0.95 12.13
N ALA A 47 7.29 0.32 11.63
CA ALA A 47 6.34 -0.40 12.49
C ALA A 47 7.00 -1.58 13.20
N ASN A 48 6.86 -1.66 14.53
CA ASN A 48 7.39 -2.75 15.35
C ASN A 48 6.29 -3.69 15.87
N THR A 49 5.02 -3.29 15.70
CA THR A 49 3.85 -4.03 16.17
C THR A 49 2.85 -4.30 15.05
N SER A 50 2.03 -5.33 15.22
CA SER A 50 0.91 -5.63 14.31
C SER A 50 -0.12 -4.50 14.26
N GLN A 51 -0.34 -3.81 15.38
CA GLN A 51 -1.24 -2.67 15.46
C GLN A 51 -0.76 -1.47 14.63
N GLU A 52 0.53 -1.16 14.61
CA GLU A 52 1.08 -0.10 13.76
C GLU A 52 0.94 -0.45 12.27
N ILE A 53 1.15 -1.72 11.90
CA ILE A 53 0.91 -2.21 10.54
C ILE A 53 -0.57 -2.05 10.18
N LYS A 54 -1.49 -2.41 11.08
CA LYS A 54 -2.94 -2.24 10.89
C LYS A 54 -3.32 -0.79 10.61
N ILE A 55 -2.84 0.14 11.43
CA ILE A 55 -3.12 1.58 11.29
C ILE A 55 -2.58 2.11 9.95
N ALA A 56 -1.36 1.73 9.57
CA ALA A 56 -0.79 2.12 8.29
C ALA A 56 -1.63 1.57 7.12
N ASN A 57 -2.10 0.34 7.26
CA ASN A 57 -2.87 -0.37 6.24
C ASN A 57 -4.28 0.20 6.05
N GLU A 58 -4.95 0.58 7.14
CA GLU A 58 -6.26 1.24 7.10
C GLU A 58 -6.21 2.55 6.32
N LYS A 59 -5.15 3.35 6.48
CA LYS A 59 -4.96 4.61 5.74
C LYS A 59 -4.83 4.38 4.23
N LEU A 60 -4.03 3.40 3.81
CA LEU A 60 -3.92 3.06 2.38
C LEU A 60 -5.23 2.45 1.87
N GLY A 61 -5.87 1.59 2.66
CA GLY A 61 -7.14 0.94 2.33
C GLY A 61 -8.26 1.93 2.06
N MET A 62 -8.44 2.93 2.93
CA MET A 62 -9.41 4.02 2.72
C MET A 62 -9.16 4.74 1.39
N PHE A 63 -7.90 5.08 1.08
CA PHE A 63 -7.59 5.70 -0.21
C PHE A 63 -7.95 4.78 -1.40
N CYS A 64 -7.63 3.48 -1.35
CA CYS A 64 -8.00 2.56 -2.43
C CYS A 64 -9.53 2.52 -2.63
N ILE A 65 -10.31 2.45 -1.54
CA ILE A 65 -11.76 2.28 -1.58
C ILE A 65 -12.49 3.55 -2.00
N ASP A 66 -12.08 4.69 -1.44
CA ASP A 66 -12.81 5.95 -1.56
C ASP A 66 -12.41 6.74 -2.82
N CYS A 67 -11.21 6.51 -3.37
CA CYS A 67 -10.67 7.34 -4.46
C CYS A 67 -10.47 6.62 -5.79
N MET A 68 -10.60 5.30 -5.87
CA MET A 68 -10.37 4.54 -7.10
C MET A 68 -11.65 3.90 -7.63
N ASP A 69 -11.70 3.72 -8.95
CA ASP A 69 -12.71 2.88 -9.59
C ASP A 69 -12.40 1.39 -9.36
N TRP A 70 -13.38 0.66 -8.83
CA TRP A 70 -13.26 -0.72 -8.33
C TRP A 70 -12.98 -1.74 -9.43
N ASP A 71 -13.34 -1.45 -10.68
CA ASP A 71 -13.11 -2.37 -11.80
C ASP A 71 -11.72 -2.23 -12.43
N THR A 72 -10.93 -1.27 -11.96
CA THR A 72 -9.61 -0.98 -12.54
C THR A 72 -8.51 -1.93 -12.06
N PRO A 73 -7.50 -2.21 -12.90
CA PRO A 73 -6.29 -2.92 -12.45
C PRO A 73 -5.57 -2.23 -11.30
N LEU A 74 -5.66 -0.89 -11.23
CA LEU A 74 -5.03 -0.08 -10.19
C LEU A 74 -5.65 -0.36 -8.81
N PHE A 75 -6.99 -0.39 -8.75
CA PHE A 75 -7.71 -0.74 -7.53
C PHE A 75 -7.41 -2.17 -7.09
N LYS A 76 -7.45 -3.14 -8.02
CA LYS A 76 -7.14 -4.55 -7.73
C LYS A 76 -5.74 -4.69 -7.12
N ARG A 77 -4.75 -4.00 -7.68
CA ARG A 77 -3.39 -4.03 -7.17
C ARG A 77 -3.24 -3.34 -5.80
N CYS A 78 -3.90 -2.20 -5.60
CA CYS A 78 -3.93 -1.48 -4.32
C CYS A 78 -4.55 -2.35 -3.22
N THR A 79 -5.66 -3.04 -3.53
CA THR A 79 -6.37 -3.91 -2.59
C THR A 79 -5.64 -5.21 -2.30
N GLU A 80 -4.90 -5.80 -3.25
CA GLU A 80 -3.99 -6.93 -2.98
C GLU A 80 -2.97 -6.60 -1.89
N ILE A 81 -2.33 -5.43 -1.99
CA ILE A 81 -1.36 -4.93 -1.01
C ILE A 81 -2.01 -4.73 0.35
N THR A 82 -3.17 -4.07 0.40
CA THR A 82 -3.83 -3.80 1.68
C THR A 82 -4.40 -5.07 2.32
N ASN A 83 -4.85 -6.05 1.54
CA ASN A 83 -5.25 -7.36 2.05
C ASN A 83 -4.07 -8.13 2.66
N LEU A 84 -2.89 -8.06 2.06
CA LEU A 84 -1.68 -8.66 2.63
C LEU A 84 -1.32 -8.00 3.97
N GLY A 85 -1.37 -6.66 4.05
CA GLY A 85 -1.14 -5.94 5.30
C GLY A 85 -2.16 -6.27 6.38
N LEU A 86 -3.46 -6.38 6.03
CA LEU A 86 -4.49 -6.85 6.96
C LEU A 86 -4.19 -8.25 7.49
N LYS A 87 -3.83 -9.18 6.60
CA LYS A 87 -3.47 -10.56 6.98
C LYS A 87 -2.37 -10.56 8.04
N ILE A 88 -1.26 -9.86 7.78
CA ILE A 88 -0.12 -9.78 8.70
C ILE A 88 -0.53 -9.21 10.07
N SER A 89 -1.40 -8.20 10.07
CA SER A 89 -1.85 -7.53 11.29
C SER A 89 -2.86 -8.34 12.14
N ARG A 90 -3.54 -9.34 11.57
CA ARG A 90 -4.58 -10.13 12.26
C ARG A 90 -4.05 -11.38 12.96
N TYR A 91 -2.95 -11.93 12.47
CA TYR A 91 -2.39 -13.20 12.98
C TYR A 91 -1.28 -13.01 14.03
N ASN A 92 -1.07 -11.80 14.57
CA ASN A 92 -0.04 -11.50 15.58
C ASN A 92 -0.57 -10.57 16.68
#